data_AF-A0A9E4GLV1-F1
#
_entry.id   AF-A0A9E4GLV1-F1
#
_cell.length_a   1.000
_cell.length_b   1.000
_cell.length_c   1.000
_cell.angle_alpha   90.00
_cell.angle_beta   90.00
_cell.angle_gamma   90.00
#
_symmetry.space_group_name_H-M   'P 1'
#
loop_
_entity.id
_entity.type
_entity.pdbx_description
1 polymer ?
#
loop_
_entity_poly.entity_id
_entity_poly.type
_entity_poly.pdbx_seq_one_letter_code
_entity_poly.pdbx_strand_id
1 'polypeptide(L)'
;MKTSCFSLYKGPGRVGISVGRPRNVRRSDYEVYPALAPEWSWLGLPQAEYLTLYHKRLAALDAQMVWDELHALVPGEEPVLLCFEEPPLTEDHWCHRQIVAQWFREELGQEVTELETGLSRNPPSPVTDSQRDLAASQERLIDHIDYVDPRSRSLDQPVSLEELQEHCERHYGALEALWQAQRKGDQEASDQAGVEVALARVQVLAGWQRMRKIERALAVRRRMIPDSIIRDV
;
A
#
# COMPACT_ATOMS: atom_id res chain seq x y z
N MET A 1 19.82 -13.76 6.49
CA MET A 1 18.66 -14.10 5.63
C MET A 1 17.94 -12.84 5.20
N LYS A 2 17.29 -12.86 4.04
CA LYS A 2 16.52 -11.74 3.47
C LYS A 2 15.16 -12.19 2.92
N THR A 3 14.30 -11.25 2.57
CA THR A 3 13.04 -11.52 1.84
C THR A 3 12.97 -10.73 0.53
N SER A 4 12.24 -11.21 -0.47
CA SER A 4 11.94 -10.47 -1.71
C SER A 4 10.75 -11.10 -2.44
N CYS A 5 10.49 -10.70 -3.68
CA CYS A 5 9.53 -11.36 -4.55
C CYS A 5 10.20 -12.03 -5.76
N PHE A 6 9.52 -13.03 -6.34
CA PHE A 6 10.00 -13.79 -7.49
C PHE A 6 10.27 -12.94 -8.73
N SER A 7 9.55 -11.84 -8.93
CA SER A 7 9.72 -10.97 -10.09
C SER A 7 10.99 -10.13 -9.99
N LEU A 8 11.32 -9.63 -8.79
CA LEU A 8 12.46 -8.73 -8.56
C LEU A 8 13.78 -9.47 -8.36
N TYR A 9 13.82 -10.46 -7.47
CA TYR A 9 15.08 -11.07 -7.08
C TYR A 9 15.47 -12.25 -7.99
N LYS A 10 16.64 -12.14 -8.63
CA LYS A 10 17.21 -13.17 -9.51
C LYS A 10 18.58 -13.71 -9.04
N GLY A 11 19.04 -13.27 -7.87
CA GLY A 11 20.33 -13.69 -7.31
C GLY A 11 20.31 -15.14 -6.77
N PRO A 12 21.43 -15.59 -6.16
CA PRO A 12 21.53 -16.91 -5.54
C PRO A 12 20.69 -17.02 -4.24
N GLY A 13 20.64 -18.20 -3.62
CA GLY A 13 19.99 -18.36 -2.31
C GLY A 13 18.45 -18.28 -2.33
N ARG A 14 17.81 -18.41 -3.49
CA ARG A 14 16.36 -18.24 -3.62
C ARG A 14 15.59 -19.40 -2.98
N VAL A 15 14.72 -19.08 -2.04
CA VAL A 15 13.83 -20.05 -1.39
C VAL A 15 12.38 -19.58 -1.50
N GLY A 16 11.57 -20.31 -2.26
CA GLY A 16 10.14 -20.07 -2.39
C GLY A 16 9.36 -20.53 -1.17
N ILE A 17 8.57 -19.62 -0.60
CA ILE A 17 7.65 -19.91 0.52
C ILE A 17 6.19 -19.65 0.12
N SER A 18 5.87 -19.67 -1.16
CA SER A 18 4.51 -19.51 -1.68
C SER A 18 3.86 -20.86 -1.96
N VAL A 19 2.52 -20.92 -1.87
CA VAL A 19 1.76 -22.11 -2.25
C VAL A 19 1.74 -22.35 -3.76
N GLY A 20 1.71 -21.25 -4.54
CA GLY A 20 1.80 -21.27 -6.00
C GLY A 20 3.25 -21.32 -6.50
N ARG A 21 3.41 -21.71 -7.77
CA ARG A 21 4.71 -21.69 -8.46
C ARG A 21 4.78 -20.57 -9.50
N PRO A 22 5.87 -19.80 -9.59
CA PRO A 22 6.06 -18.82 -10.65
C PRO A 22 6.07 -19.50 -12.03
N ARG A 23 5.27 -18.96 -12.97
CA ARG A 23 5.09 -19.54 -14.31
C ARG A 23 6.36 -19.48 -15.18
N ASN A 24 7.17 -18.44 -14.99
CA ASN A 24 8.32 -18.13 -15.86
C ASN A 24 9.67 -18.32 -15.16
N VAL A 25 9.73 -19.17 -14.14
CA VAL A 25 10.96 -19.48 -13.40
C VAL A 25 11.14 -20.99 -13.38
N ARG A 26 12.32 -21.48 -13.75
CA ARG A 26 12.55 -22.92 -13.78
C ARG A 26 12.64 -23.43 -12.35
N ARG A 27 12.19 -24.67 -12.14
CA ARG A 27 12.24 -25.30 -10.81
C ARG A 27 13.66 -25.48 -10.28
N SER A 28 14.64 -25.61 -11.17
CA SER A 28 16.07 -25.69 -10.82
C SER A 28 16.66 -24.38 -10.28
N ASP A 29 15.96 -23.26 -10.43
CA ASP A 29 16.54 -21.95 -10.17
C ASP A 29 16.30 -21.51 -8.70
N TYR A 30 15.47 -22.23 -7.95
CA TYR A 30 15.14 -21.91 -6.55
C TYR A 30 14.75 -23.15 -5.78
N GLU A 31 15.05 -23.14 -4.49
CA GLU A 31 14.55 -24.15 -3.55
C GLU A 31 13.16 -23.78 -3.04
N VAL A 32 12.45 -24.73 -2.45
CA VAL A 32 11.10 -24.52 -1.91
C VAL A 32 11.09 -24.99 -0.46
N TYR A 33 10.51 -24.19 0.43
CA TYR A 33 10.32 -24.54 1.82
C TYR A 33 8.82 -24.51 2.19
N PRO A 34 8.09 -25.63 2.00
CA PRO A 34 6.63 -25.66 2.10
C PRO A 34 6.07 -25.41 3.50
N ALA A 35 6.86 -25.62 4.56
CA ALA A 35 6.37 -25.43 5.93
C ALA A 35 5.99 -23.97 6.22
N LEU A 36 6.62 -23.02 5.53
CA LEU A 36 6.30 -21.58 5.57
C LEU A 36 5.29 -21.16 4.49
N ALA A 37 4.82 -22.06 3.63
CA ALA A 37 3.79 -21.71 2.66
C ALA A 37 2.41 -21.62 3.33
N PRO A 38 1.57 -20.63 2.95
CA PRO A 38 0.16 -20.67 3.31
C PRO A 38 -0.54 -21.83 2.60
N GLU A 39 -1.77 -22.13 3.02
CA GLU A 39 -2.61 -23.10 2.33
C GLU A 39 -3.45 -22.45 1.23
N TRP A 40 -3.80 -23.22 0.21
CA TRP A 40 -4.68 -22.78 -0.87
C TRP A 40 -6.04 -22.26 -0.37
N SER A 41 -6.56 -22.87 0.70
CA SER A 41 -7.82 -22.48 1.35
C SER A 41 -7.76 -21.11 2.02
N TRP A 42 -6.56 -20.57 2.27
CA TRP A 42 -6.38 -19.27 2.93
C TRP A 42 -6.37 -18.10 1.94
N LEU A 43 -6.27 -18.39 0.64
CA LEU A 43 -6.25 -17.37 -0.39
C LEU A 43 -7.61 -16.67 -0.47
N GLY A 44 -7.61 -15.35 -0.28
CA GLY A 44 -8.81 -14.52 -0.28
C GLY A 44 -9.50 -14.39 1.07
N LEU A 45 -8.96 -14.99 2.14
CA LEU A 45 -9.45 -14.72 3.49
C LEU A 45 -9.22 -13.25 3.89
N PRO A 46 -10.08 -12.68 4.75
CA PRO A 46 -9.79 -11.42 5.40
C PRO A 46 -8.44 -11.47 6.14
N GLN A 47 -7.68 -10.37 6.09
CA GLN A 47 -6.34 -10.30 6.66
C GLN A 47 -6.28 -10.78 8.13
N ALA A 48 -7.23 -10.38 8.97
CA ALA A 48 -7.25 -10.79 10.37
C ALA A 48 -7.38 -12.32 10.56
N GLU A 49 -8.20 -12.97 9.75
CA GLU A 49 -8.36 -14.43 9.77
C GLU A 49 -7.11 -15.12 9.25
N TYR A 50 -6.53 -14.60 8.16
CA TYR A 50 -5.27 -15.10 7.62
C TYR A 50 -4.14 -15.04 8.66
N LEU A 51 -3.96 -13.89 9.31
CA LEU A 51 -2.92 -13.70 10.33
C LEU A 51 -3.09 -14.70 11.49
N THR A 52 -4.33 -14.92 11.93
CA THR A 52 -4.64 -15.89 12.99
C THR A 52 -4.20 -17.31 12.59
N LEU A 53 -4.55 -17.76 11.38
CA LEU A 53 -4.19 -19.09 10.88
C LEU A 53 -2.67 -19.21 10.66
N TYR A 54 -2.04 -18.17 10.11
CA TYR A 54 -0.61 -18.18 9.82
C TYR A 54 0.22 -18.18 11.11
N HIS A 55 -0.15 -17.39 12.12
CA HIS A 55 0.53 -17.40 13.42
C HIS A 55 0.39 -18.76 14.11
N LYS A 56 -0.78 -19.41 14.03
CA LYS A 56 -0.96 -20.78 14.53
C LYS A 56 -0.04 -21.78 13.84
N ARG A 57 0.19 -21.64 12.54
CA ARG A 57 1.16 -22.47 11.79
C ARG A 57 2.58 -22.24 12.30
N LEU A 58 3.01 -20.98 12.44
CA LEU A 58 4.35 -20.66 12.93
C LEU A 58 4.59 -21.13 14.37
N ALA A 59 3.59 -21.03 15.25
CA ALA A 59 3.65 -21.50 16.63
C ALA A 59 3.80 -23.04 16.75
N ALA A 60 3.53 -23.79 15.68
CA ALA A 60 3.75 -25.24 15.63
C ALA A 60 5.14 -25.61 15.10
N LEU A 61 5.95 -24.63 14.69
CA LEU A 61 7.30 -24.82 14.18
C LEU A 61 8.34 -24.38 15.23
N ASP A 62 9.54 -24.95 15.15
CA ASP A 62 10.71 -24.49 15.89
C ASP A 62 11.49 -23.50 15.01
N ALA A 63 11.61 -22.25 15.46
CA ALA A 63 12.23 -21.19 14.68
C ALA A 63 13.71 -21.46 14.37
N GLN A 64 14.46 -22.03 15.33
CA GLN A 64 15.88 -22.30 15.14
C GLN A 64 16.08 -23.43 14.12
N MET A 65 15.29 -24.49 14.22
CA MET A 65 15.31 -25.59 13.25
C MET A 65 14.94 -25.10 11.84
N VAL A 66 13.89 -24.29 11.70
CA VAL A 66 13.52 -23.70 10.40
C VAL A 66 14.63 -22.82 9.84
N TRP A 67 15.26 -22.00 10.69
CA TRP A 67 16.38 -21.14 10.29
C TRP A 67 17.56 -21.95 9.73
N ASP A 68 17.94 -23.02 10.43
CA ASP A 68 19.05 -23.89 10.04
C ASP A 68 18.73 -24.67 8.76
N GLU A 69 17.51 -25.19 8.64
CA GLU A 69 17.05 -25.87 7.41
C GLU A 69 17.05 -24.94 6.19
N LEU A 70 16.65 -23.67 6.35
CA LEU A 70 16.69 -22.69 5.27
C LEU A 70 18.11 -22.40 4.80
N HIS A 71 19.09 -22.34 5.70
CA HIS A 71 20.51 -22.19 5.34
C HIS A 71 21.09 -23.46 4.71
N ALA A 72 20.65 -24.63 5.17
CA ALA A 72 21.07 -25.92 4.60
C ALA A 72 20.53 -26.13 3.18
N LEU A 73 19.35 -25.59 2.84
CA LEU A 73 18.78 -25.66 1.49
C LEU A 73 19.64 -24.94 0.44
N VAL A 74 20.32 -23.86 0.81
CA VAL A 74 21.13 -23.05 -0.10
C VAL A 74 22.55 -22.90 0.44
N PRO A 75 23.33 -24.00 0.47
CA PRO A 75 24.62 -24.02 1.14
C PRO A 75 25.61 -23.05 0.49
N GLY A 76 26.24 -22.21 1.32
CA GLY A 76 27.19 -21.20 0.87
C GLY A 76 26.57 -19.88 0.40
N GLU A 77 25.24 -19.78 0.37
CA GLU A 77 24.49 -18.59 -0.02
C GLU A 77 23.63 -18.08 1.15
N GLU A 78 23.34 -16.78 1.17
CA GLU A 78 22.35 -16.23 2.12
C GLU A 78 20.93 -16.55 1.62
N PRO A 79 20.06 -17.21 2.42
CA PRO A 79 18.70 -17.49 1.98
C PRO A 79 17.90 -16.19 1.75
N VAL A 80 17.18 -16.16 0.63
CA VAL A 80 16.24 -15.10 0.26
C VAL A 80 14.85 -15.69 0.09
N LEU A 81 13.95 -15.39 1.02
CA LEU A 81 12.58 -15.89 1.03
C LEU A 81 11.72 -15.17 0.00
N LEU A 82 11.15 -15.93 -0.93
CA LEU A 82 10.41 -15.39 -2.07
C LEU A 82 8.91 -15.70 -2.01
N CYS A 83 8.12 -14.68 -2.36
CA CYS A 83 6.70 -14.80 -2.70
C CYS A 83 6.35 -13.97 -3.95
N PHE A 84 5.07 -13.78 -4.26
CA PHE A 84 4.61 -13.13 -5.49
C PHE A 84 4.41 -11.62 -5.35
N GLU A 85 3.96 -11.16 -4.19
CA GLU A 85 3.54 -9.77 -3.98
C GLU A 85 4.76 -8.86 -4.12
N GLU A 86 4.69 -7.87 -5.00
CA GLU A 86 5.79 -6.95 -5.23
C GLU A 86 5.81 -5.83 -4.17
N PRO A 87 6.97 -5.32 -3.76
CA PRO A 87 7.04 -4.06 -3.03
C PRO A 87 6.44 -2.87 -3.84
N PRO A 88 6.02 -1.77 -3.18
CA PRO A 88 6.06 -1.56 -1.73
C PRO A 88 4.95 -2.33 -1.02
N LEU A 89 5.33 -2.96 0.10
CA LEU A 89 4.36 -3.60 0.98
C LEU A 89 3.84 -2.56 1.98
N THR A 90 2.52 -2.49 2.12
CA THR A 90 1.79 -1.54 2.97
C THR A 90 0.79 -2.30 3.85
N GLU A 91 0.07 -1.60 4.73
CA GLU A 91 -1.01 -2.22 5.54
C GLU A 91 -2.07 -2.91 4.65
N ASP A 92 -2.44 -2.28 3.53
CA ASP A 92 -3.43 -2.78 2.57
C ASP A 92 -2.81 -3.72 1.50
N HIS A 93 -1.48 -3.77 1.40
CA HIS A 93 -0.73 -4.57 0.44
C HIS A 93 0.40 -5.33 1.15
N TRP A 94 0.04 -6.39 1.84
CA TRP A 94 0.94 -7.17 2.69
C TRP A 94 1.20 -8.55 2.09
N CYS A 95 2.24 -9.22 2.59
CA CYS A 95 2.58 -10.59 2.19
C CYS A 95 3.04 -11.39 3.40
N HIS A 96 2.80 -12.70 3.40
CA HIS A 96 3.20 -13.57 4.49
C HIS A 96 4.71 -13.66 4.73
N ARG A 97 5.53 -13.34 3.74
CA ARG A 97 6.99 -13.28 3.94
C ARG A 97 7.39 -12.21 4.98
N GLN A 98 6.61 -11.13 5.14
CA GLN A 98 6.85 -10.15 6.20
C GLN A 98 6.46 -10.70 7.58
N ILE A 99 5.43 -11.54 7.64
CA ILE A 99 5.03 -12.23 8.88
C ILE A 99 6.16 -13.16 9.33
N VAL A 100 6.74 -13.93 8.41
CA VAL A 100 7.89 -14.80 8.68
C VAL A 100 9.12 -14.00 9.15
N ALA A 101 9.41 -12.86 8.49
CA ALA A 101 10.51 -12.00 8.89
C ALA A 101 10.33 -11.47 10.32
N GLN A 102 9.12 -11.03 10.67
CA GLN A 102 8.77 -10.62 12.02
C GLN A 102 8.92 -11.77 13.02
N TRP A 103 8.45 -12.96 12.67
CA TRP A 103 8.56 -14.15 13.52
C TRP A 103 10.02 -14.52 13.85
N PHE A 104 10.93 -14.47 12.88
CA PHE A 104 12.36 -14.69 13.16
C PHE A 104 12.99 -13.63 14.05
N ARG A 105 12.55 -12.38 13.92
CA ARG A 105 12.97 -11.31 14.85
C ARG A 105 12.49 -11.62 16.27
N GLU A 106 11.23 -12.02 16.42
CA GLU A 106 10.62 -12.27 17.73
C GLU A 106 11.20 -13.51 18.42
N GLU A 107 11.37 -14.61 17.70
CA GLU A 107 11.84 -15.88 18.28
C GLU A 107 13.36 -15.97 18.42
N LEU A 108 14.11 -15.41 17.46
CA LEU A 108 15.56 -15.59 17.36
C LEU A 108 16.36 -14.28 17.49
N GLY A 109 15.70 -13.13 17.53
CA GLY A 109 16.37 -11.83 17.45
C GLY A 109 17.03 -11.55 16.10
N GLN A 110 16.69 -12.30 15.05
CA GLN A 110 17.31 -12.19 13.74
C GLN A 110 16.57 -11.21 12.84
N GLU A 111 17.29 -10.23 12.31
CA GLU A 111 16.73 -9.24 11.38
C GLU A 111 16.71 -9.76 9.95
N VAL A 112 15.52 -10.07 9.44
CA VAL A 112 15.29 -10.45 8.04
C VAL A 112 14.74 -9.26 7.28
N THR A 113 15.60 -8.60 6.50
CA THR A 113 15.23 -7.38 5.75
C THR A 113 14.74 -7.71 4.34
N GLU A 114 13.74 -6.96 3.87
CA GLU A 114 13.29 -7.04 2.47
C GLU A 114 14.35 -6.44 1.53
N LEU A 115 14.71 -7.18 0.49
CA LEU A 115 15.51 -6.70 -0.61
C LEU A 115 14.63 -5.90 -1.55
N GLU A 116 14.75 -4.59 -1.45
CA GLU A 116 14.37 -3.67 -2.51
C GLU A 116 15.46 -3.71 -3.58
N THR A 117 15.49 -4.75 -4.43
CA THR A 117 16.43 -4.73 -5.56
C THR A 117 15.96 -3.71 -6.58
N GLY A 118 16.45 -2.48 -6.44
CA GLY A 118 16.44 -1.43 -7.46
C GLY A 118 15.16 -0.61 -7.54
N LEU A 119 15.17 0.56 -6.89
CA LEU A 119 14.90 1.80 -7.63
C LEU A 119 15.92 1.93 -8.78
N SER A 120 15.78 1.07 -9.78
CA SER A 120 16.05 1.35 -11.19
C SER A 120 14.78 1.00 -11.98
N ARG A 121 13.63 1.50 -11.53
CA ARG A 121 12.93 2.40 -12.47
C ARG A 121 13.83 3.63 -12.52
N ASN A 122 14.19 4.10 -13.71
CA ASN A 122 15.05 5.26 -13.96
C ASN A 122 15.18 6.18 -12.74
N PRO A 123 16.38 6.68 -12.37
CA PRO A 123 16.45 7.77 -11.38
C PRO A 123 15.35 8.76 -11.76
N PRO A 124 14.51 9.26 -10.82
CA PRO A 124 13.47 10.22 -11.18
C PRO A 124 14.19 11.25 -12.06
N SER A 125 13.75 11.37 -13.33
CA SER A 125 14.41 12.26 -14.29
C SER A 125 14.74 13.53 -13.53
N PRO A 126 16.00 14.01 -13.55
CA PRO A 126 16.42 15.11 -12.71
C PRO A 126 15.33 16.16 -12.79
N VAL A 127 14.67 16.42 -11.65
CA VAL A 127 13.41 17.18 -11.60
C VAL A 127 13.62 18.39 -12.48
N THR A 128 12.99 18.38 -13.65
CA THR A 128 13.22 19.42 -14.64
C THR A 128 12.82 20.73 -13.98
N ASP A 129 13.42 21.84 -14.36
CA ASP A 129 13.02 23.13 -13.79
C ASP A 129 11.50 23.31 -13.91
N SER A 130 10.88 22.80 -14.98
CA SER A 130 9.42 22.72 -15.14
C SER A 130 8.66 21.87 -14.10
N GLN A 131 9.22 20.75 -13.64
CA GLN A 131 8.60 19.92 -12.59
C GLN A 131 8.79 20.52 -11.20
N ARG A 132 9.91 21.22 -10.96
CA ARG A 132 10.17 21.99 -9.74
C ARG A 132 9.27 23.23 -9.68
N ASP A 133 9.08 23.89 -10.82
CA ASP A 133 8.17 25.00 -11.00
C ASP A 133 6.71 24.56 -10.85
N LEU A 134 6.36 23.34 -11.29
CA LEU A 134 5.02 22.79 -11.08
C LEU A 134 4.75 22.49 -9.61
N ALA A 135 5.69 21.86 -8.88
CA ALA A 135 5.55 21.59 -7.46
C ALA A 135 5.48 22.90 -6.63
N ALA A 136 6.34 23.87 -6.95
CA ALA A 136 6.30 25.20 -6.33
C ALA A 136 5.02 25.97 -6.71
N SER A 137 4.47 25.77 -7.90
CA SER A 137 3.19 26.36 -8.30
C SER A 137 2.00 25.65 -7.66
N GLN A 138 2.09 24.35 -7.40
CA GLN A 138 1.10 23.59 -6.63
C GLN A 138 1.08 24.01 -5.17
N GLU A 139 2.24 24.19 -4.52
CA GLU A 139 2.30 24.73 -3.15
C GLU A 139 1.80 26.17 -3.09
N ARG A 140 2.17 27.03 -4.05
CA ARG A 140 1.61 28.39 -4.15
C ARG A 140 0.11 28.39 -4.40
N LEU A 141 -0.42 27.44 -5.17
CA LEU A 141 -1.85 27.25 -5.37
C LEU A 141 -2.54 26.79 -4.09
N ILE A 142 -1.96 25.86 -3.35
CA ILE A 142 -2.49 25.40 -2.05
C ILE A 142 -2.52 26.56 -1.04
N ASP A 143 -1.44 27.33 -0.93
CA ASP A 143 -1.39 28.52 -0.07
C ASP A 143 -2.35 29.61 -0.53
N HIS A 144 -2.52 29.80 -1.84
CA HIS A 144 -3.47 30.76 -2.40
C HIS A 144 -4.92 30.33 -2.16
N ILE A 145 -5.23 29.04 -2.27
CA ILE A 145 -6.55 28.48 -1.94
C ILE A 145 -6.85 28.67 -0.46
N ASP A 146 -5.89 28.42 0.43
CA ASP A 146 -6.02 28.65 1.88
C ASP A 146 -6.17 30.13 2.24
N TYR A 147 -5.61 31.03 1.43
CA TYR A 147 -5.73 32.47 1.57
C TYR A 147 -7.08 33.01 1.04
N VAL A 148 -7.56 32.47 -0.09
CA VAL A 148 -8.79 32.91 -0.77
C VAL A 148 -10.05 32.29 -0.16
N ASP A 149 -9.97 31.08 0.37
CA ASP A 149 -11.06 30.45 1.14
C ASP A 149 -10.57 29.97 2.53
N PRO A 150 -10.56 30.86 3.54
CA PRO A 150 -10.15 30.52 4.90
C PRO A 150 -11.02 29.44 5.56
N ARG A 151 -12.17 29.09 4.98
CA ARG A 151 -13.04 28.01 5.49
C ARG A 151 -12.43 26.64 5.24
N SER A 152 -11.47 26.49 4.31
CA SER A 152 -10.73 25.24 4.09
C SER A 152 -10.06 24.73 5.38
N ARG A 153 -9.65 25.65 6.26
CA ARG A 153 -8.99 25.40 7.55
C ARG A 153 -9.94 25.04 8.70
N SER A 154 -11.23 25.34 8.58
CA SER A 154 -12.21 25.28 9.66
C SER A 154 -13.44 24.42 9.28
N LEU A 155 -13.21 23.16 8.93
CA LEU A 155 -14.30 22.23 8.61
C LEU A 155 -14.28 21.02 9.56
N ASP A 156 -14.70 21.28 10.79
CA ASP A 156 -15.05 20.27 11.81
C ASP A 156 -16.52 19.79 11.68
N GLN A 157 -17.24 20.16 10.61
CA GLN A 157 -18.61 19.70 10.39
C GLN A 157 -18.70 18.63 9.28
N PRO A 158 -19.50 17.57 9.48
CA PRO A 158 -19.70 16.52 8.50
C PRO A 158 -20.40 17.08 7.25
N VAL A 159 -19.83 16.81 6.09
CA VAL A 159 -20.39 17.17 4.78
C VAL A 159 -21.51 16.18 4.45
N SER A 160 -22.66 16.68 4.02
CA SER A 160 -23.81 15.86 3.67
C SER A 160 -23.59 15.07 2.36
N LEU A 161 -24.34 13.98 2.20
CA LEU A 161 -24.32 13.15 0.99
C LEU A 161 -24.70 13.93 -0.28
N GLU A 162 -25.60 14.91 -0.14
CA GLU A 162 -26.06 15.77 -1.23
C GLU A 162 -24.95 16.74 -1.69
N GLU A 163 -24.21 17.32 -0.74
CA GLU A 163 -23.04 18.17 -1.03
C GLU A 163 -21.88 17.37 -1.68
N LEU A 164 -21.68 16.12 -1.27
CA LEU A 164 -20.73 15.21 -1.90
C LEU A 164 -21.14 14.85 -3.34
N GLN A 165 -22.44 14.66 -3.58
CA GLN A 165 -22.96 14.34 -4.89
C GLN A 165 -22.85 15.53 -5.86
N GLU A 166 -23.23 16.74 -5.43
CA GLU A 166 -23.02 17.96 -6.21
C GLU A 166 -21.54 18.23 -6.52
N HIS A 167 -20.64 17.84 -5.60
CA HIS A 167 -19.21 17.98 -5.79
C HIS A 167 -18.67 17.02 -6.85
N CYS A 168 -19.12 15.76 -6.83
CA CYS A 168 -18.79 14.76 -7.85
C CYS A 168 -19.34 15.15 -9.23
N GLU A 169 -20.58 15.63 -9.32
CA GLU A 169 -21.20 16.04 -10.58
C GLU A 169 -20.49 17.24 -11.22
N ARG A 170 -20.07 18.24 -10.41
CA ARG A 170 -19.21 19.33 -10.88
C ARG A 170 -17.86 18.83 -11.39
N HIS A 171 -17.27 17.83 -10.73
CA HIS A 171 -15.98 17.28 -11.14
C HIS A 171 -16.06 16.52 -12.48
N TYR A 172 -17.11 15.71 -12.67
CA TYR A 172 -17.36 15.03 -13.94
C TYR A 172 -17.62 16.03 -15.07
N GLY A 173 -18.38 17.10 -14.81
CA GLY A 173 -18.60 18.18 -15.78
C GLY A 173 -17.30 18.89 -16.19
N ALA A 174 -16.41 19.17 -15.25
CA ALA A 174 -15.10 19.79 -15.53
C ALA A 174 -14.18 18.87 -16.35
N LEU A 175 -14.18 17.56 -16.09
CA LEU A 175 -13.44 16.56 -16.88
C LEU A 175 -13.95 16.48 -18.32
N GLU A 176 -15.28 16.55 -18.51
CA GLU A 176 -15.88 16.52 -19.84
C GLU A 176 -15.60 17.81 -20.62
N ALA A 177 -15.64 18.97 -19.96
CA ALA A 177 -15.26 20.26 -20.54
C ALA A 177 -13.79 20.29 -20.98
N LEU A 178 -12.87 19.78 -20.13
CA LEU A 178 -11.45 19.62 -20.46
C LEU A 178 -11.26 18.78 -21.72
N TRP A 179 -11.92 17.63 -21.77
CA TRP A 179 -11.81 16.71 -22.91
C TRP A 179 -12.32 17.36 -24.21
N GLN A 180 -13.43 18.10 -24.16
CA GLN A 180 -13.97 18.81 -25.32
C GLN A 180 -13.10 19.99 -25.77
N ALA A 181 -12.50 20.74 -24.83
CA ALA A 181 -11.59 21.84 -25.13
C ALA A 181 -10.31 21.35 -25.82
N GLN A 182 -9.72 20.27 -25.30
CA GLN A 182 -8.55 19.62 -25.91
C GLN A 182 -8.84 19.10 -27.32
N ARG A 183 -10.03 18.52 -27.53
CA ARG A 183 -10.45 18.02 -28.85
C ARG A 183 -10.64 19.14 -29.88
N LYS A 184 -10.97 20.35 -29.44
CA LYS A 184 -11.12 21.55 -30.29
C LYS A 184 -9.81 22.33 -30.47
N GLY A 185 -8.73 21.93 -29.79
CA GLY A 185 -7.45 22.64 -29.81
C GLY A 185 -7.50 24.02 -29.13
N ASP A 186 -8.49 24.24 -28.26
CA ASP A 186 -8.66 25.50 -27.52
C ASP A 186 -7.84 25.43 -26.23
N GLN A 187 -6.62 25.99 -26.31
CA GLN A 187 -5.63 25.88 -25.24
C GLN A 187 -6.07 26.63 -23.98
N GLU A 188 -6.69 27.79 -24.12
CA GLU A 188 -7.12 28.61 -22.98
C GLU A 188 -8.28 27.95 -22.22
N ALA A 189 -9.26 27.39 -22.95
CA ALA A 189 -10.35 26.61 -22.34
C ALA A 189 -9.87 25.29 -21.72
N SER A 190 -8.86 24.64 -22.33
CA SER A 190 -8.24 23.43 -21.78
C SER A 190 -7.49 23.73 -20.48
N ASP A 191 -6.76 24.84 -20.42
CA ASP A 191 -6.00 25.22 -19.22
C ASP A 191 -6.95 25.57 -18.08
N GLN A 192 -8.04 26.30 -18.36
CA GLN A 192 -9.04 26.66 -17.36
C GLN A 192 -9.79 25.44 -16.80
N ALA A 193 -10.25 24.52 -17.67
CA ALA A 193 -10.87 23.27 -17.25
C ALA A 193 -9.89 22.35 -16.50
N GLY A 194 -8.59 22.41 -16.85
CA GLY A 194 -7.54 21.61 -16.20
C GLY A 194 -7.32 22.03 -14.74
N VAL A 195 -7.41 23.33 -14.47
CA VAL A 195 -7.35 23.89 -13.11
C VAL A 195 -8.57 23.43 -12.29
N GLU A 196 -9.78 23.46 -12.86
CA GLU A 196 -10.99 22.99 -12.15
C GLU A 196 -10.93 21.49 -11.82
N VAL A 197 -10.41 20.67 -12.74
CA VAL A 197 -10.18 19.24 -12.52
C VAL A 197 -9.14 19.00 -11.42
N ALA A 198 -8.05 19.78 -11.40
CA ALA A 198 -7.03 19.68 -10.36
C ALA A 198 -7.58 20.07 -8.98
N LEU A 199 -8.35 21.17 -8.90
CA LEU A 199 -9.00 21.64 -7.67
C LEU A 199 -9.96 20.60 -7.09
N ALA A 200 -10.82 20.03 -7.94
CA ALA A 200 -11.77 19.03 -7.49
C ALA A 200 -11.08 17.71 -7.08
N ARG A 201 -9.97 17.31 -7.73
CA ARG A 201 -9.15 16.18 -7.26
C ARG A 201 -8.57 16.40 -5.87
N VAL A 202 -8.08 17.61 -5.58
CA VAL A 202 -7.55 17.97 -4.26
C VAL A 202 -8.66 17.95 -3.21
N GLN A 203 -9.85 18.46 -3.55
CA GLN A 203 -11.01 18.47 -2.64
C GLN A 203 -11.53 17.06 -2.34
N VAL A 204 -11.58 16.17 -3.33
CA VAL A 204 -11.92 14.75 -3.13
C VAL A 204 -10.89 14.04 -2.26
N LEU A 205 -9.59 14.23 -2.51
CA LEU A 205 -8.52 13.63 -1.69
C LEU A 205 -8.56 14.13 -0.24
N ALA A 206 -8.79 15.42 -0.03
CA ALA A 206 -8.95 16.01 1.30
C ALA A 206 -10.20 15.44 2.01
N GLY A 207 -11.32 15.29 1.31
CA GLY A 207 -12.53 14.63 1.84
C GLY A 207 -12.29 13.17 2.23
N TRP A 208 -11.54 12.42 1.41
CA TRP A 208 -11.22 11.01 1.66
C TRP A 208 -10.30 10.82 2.87
N GLN A 209 -9.29 11.68 3.02
CA GLN A 209 -8.42 11.70 4.20
C GLN A 209 -9.18 12.06 5.49
N ARG A 210 -10.20 12.93 5.40
CA ARG A 210 -11.09 13.26 6.53
C ARG A 210 -11.97 12.09 6.93
N MET A 211 -12.58 11.37 5.99
CA MET A 211 -13.38 10.18 6.31
C MET A 211 -12.55 9.13 7.05
N ARG A 212 -11.30 8.86 6.61
CA ARG A 212 -10.38 7.94 7.30
C ARG A 212 -10.05 8.38 8.73
N LYS A 213 -9.95 9.69 9.00
CA LYS A 213 -9.76 10.20 10.37
C LYS A 213 -11.00 10.01 11.25
N ILE A 214 -12.20 10.22 10.71
CA ILE A 214 -13.47 10.00 11.42
C ILE A 214 -13.68 8.51 11.72
N GLU A 215 -13.42 7.62 10.76
CA GLU A 215 -13.49 6.17 10.96
C GLU A 215 -12.53 5.70 12.06
N ARG A 216 -11.30 6.23 12.08
CA ARG A 216 -10.33 5.97 13.15
C ARG A 216 -10.82 6.48 14.50
N ALA A 217 -11.37 7.69 14.58
CA ALA A 217 -11.92 8.24 15.83
C ALA A 217 -13.13 7.44 16.35
N LEU A 218 -14.01 6.99 15.46
CA LEU A 218 -15.15 6.11 15.80
C LEU A 218 -14.69 4.72 16.23
N ALA A 219 -13.65 4.16 15.60
CA ALA A 219 -13.06 2.88 15.99
C ALA A 219 -12.42 2.94 17.39
N VAL A 220 -11.77 4.05 17.73
CA VAL A 220 -11.23 4.30 19.08
C VAL A 220 -12.37 4.43 20.10
N ARG A 221 -13.43 5.17 19.78
CA ARG A 221 -14.59 5.36 20.67
C ARG A 221 -15.33 4.04 20.94
N ARG A 222 -15.44 3.14 19.95
CA ARG A 222 -16.00 1.79 20.12
C ARG A 222 -15.16 0.89 21.03
N ARG A 223 -13.86 1.15 21.15
CA ARG A 223 -12.98 0.42 22.09
C ARG A 223 -13.02 0.96 23.52
N MET A 224 -13.57 2.16 23.74
CA MET A 224 -13.65 2.80 25.07
C MET A 224 -15.01 2.69 25.75
N ILE A 225 -16.03 2.13 25.09
CA ILE A 225 -17.33 1.83 25.69
C ILE A 225 -17.41 0.31 25.90
N PRO A 226 -17.34 -0.20 27.13
CA PRO A 226 -17.55 -1.62 27.40
C PRO A 226 -18.96 -2.05 26.98
N ASP A 227 -19.09 -3.25 26.42
CA ASP A 227 -20.38 -3.84 25.98
C ASP A 227 -21.46 -3.88 27.07
N SER A 228 -21.07 -3.75 28.33
CA SER A 228 -21.96 -3.69 29.49
C SER A 228 -22.80 -2.40 29.58
N ILE A 229 -22.52 -1.37 28.78
CA ILE A 229 -23.29 -0.10 28.79
C ILE A 229 -24.35 -0.04 27.68
N ILE A 230 -24.29 -0.92 26.67
CA ILE A 230 -25.18 -0.87 25.49
C ILE A 230 -26.47 -1.70 25.68
N ARG A 231 -26.60 -2.47 26.77
CA ARG A 231 -27.75 -3.38 26.97
C ARG A 231 -28.93 -2.85 27.79
N ASP A 232 -28.86 -1.63 28.34
CA ASP A 232 -29.93 -1.07 29.18
C ASP A 232 -30.56 0.23 28.63
N VAL A 233 -30.80 0.31 27.31
CA VAL A 233 -31.68 1.32 26.69
C VAL A 233 -32.67 0.67 25.76
#